data_AF-A0A8T2QG19-F1
#
_entry.id   AF-A0A8T2QG19-F1
#
_cell.length_a   1.000
_cell.length_b   1.000
_cell.length_c   1.000
_cell.angle_alpha   90.00
_cell.angle_beta   90.00
_cell.angle_gamma   90.00
#
_symmetry.space_group_name_H-M   'P 1'
#
loop_
_entity.id
_entity.type
_entity.pdbx_description
1 polymer ?
#
loop_
_entity_poly.entity_id
_entity_poly.type
_entity_poly.pdbx_seq_one_letter_code
_entity_poly.pdbx_strand_id
1 'polypeptide(L)' 'MSRVVTQLLYSLGANPRVVELAANDEGFLNTSHEPPFILVGGHALGGVEELFAAHIAGNLIHQLKAAGVLWL' A
#
# COMPACT_ATOMS: atom_id res chain seq x y z
N MET A 1 -7.32 -1.83 11.03
CA MET A 1 -7.31 -2.90 10.01
C MET A 1 -8.21 -2.51 8.83
N SER A 2 -7.66 -2.01 7.72
CA SER A 2 -8.47 -1.64 6.54
C SER A 2 -8.69 -2.87 5.64
N ARG A 3 -9.80 -3.58 5.84
CA ARG A 3 -10.16 -4.78 5.06
C ARG A 3 -10.22 -4.51 3.55
N VAL A 4 -10.60 -3.30 3.16
CA VAL A 4 -10.75 -2.89 1.76
C VAL A 4 -9.41 -2.85 1.03
N VAL A 5 -8.40 -2.23 1.65
CA VAL A 5 -7.04 -2.15 1.08
C VAL A 5 -6.46 -3.54 0.85
N THR A 6 -6.56 -4.41 1.86
CA THR A 6 -6.05 -5.77 1.77
C THR A 6 -6.78 -6.57 0.68
N GLN A 7 -8.11 -6.46 0.59
CA GLN A 7 -8.91 -7.16 -0.42
C GLN A 7 -8.56 -6.71 -1.84
N LEU A 8 -8.35 -5.41 -2.06
CA LEU A 8 -7.94 -4.86 -3.34
C LEU A 8 -6.57 -5.43 -3.77
N LEU A 9 -5.59 -5.43 -2.87
CA LEU A 9 -4.26 -5.93 -3.21
C LEU A 9 -4.26 -7.43 -3.51
N TYR A 10 -5.07 -8.22 -2.77
CA TYR A 10 -5.26 -9.64 -3.09
C TYR A 10 -5.95 -9.86 -4.44
N SER A 11 -6.96 -9.07 -4.80
CA SER A 11 -7.61 -9.21 -6.11
C SER A 11 -6.70 -8.87 -7.29
N LEU A 12 -5.64 -8.09 -7.04
CA LEU A 12 -4.58 -7.79 -7.99
C LEU A 12 -3.46 -8.85 -8.02
N GLY A 13 -3.57 -9.92 -7.23
CA GLY A 13 -2.57 -10.99 -7.15
C GLY A 13 -1.31 -10.61 -6.36
N ALA A 14 -1.38 -9.58 -5.50
CA ALA A 14 -0.31 -9.25 -4.56
C ALA A 14 -0.60 -9.85 -3.18
N ASN A 15 0.45 -10.20 -2.43
CA ASN A 15 0.34 -10.64 -1.04
C ASN A 15 0.85 -9.55 -0.09
N PRO A 16 -0.01 -8.63 0.38
CA PRO A 16 0.42 -7.52 1.23
C PRO A 16 0.76 -7.98 2.65
N ARG A 17 1.89 -7.49 3.17
CA ARG A 17 2.23 -7.61 4.59
C ARG A 17 1.64 -6.44 5.37
N VAL A 18 0.75 -6.73 6.32
CA VAL A 18 0.22 -5.73 7.26
C VAL A 18 1.12 -5.69 8.49
N VAL A 19 1.60 -4.51 8.84
CA VAL A 19 2.42 -4.28 10.03
C VAL A 19 1.67 -3.28 10.91
N GLU A 20 1.45 -3.62 12.18
CA GLU A 20 0.94 -2.67 13.15
C GLU A 20 2.07 -1.72 13.54
N LEU A 21 1.82 -0.43 13.40
CA LEU A 21 2.76 0.58 13.83
C LEU A 21 2.55 0.92 15.29
N ALA A 22 3.65 1.04 16.03
CA ALA A 22 3.59 1.57 17.37
C ALA A 22 3.26 3.07 17.29
N ALA A 23 2.47 3.57 18.25
CA ALA A 23 2.14 4.99 18.32
C ALA A 23 3.37 5.92 18.43
N ASN A 24 4.53 5.36 18.76
CA ASN A 24 5.79 6.07 18.94
C ASN A 24 6.78 5.84 17.77
N ASP A 25 6.36 5.21 16.67
CA ASP A 25 7.22 5.07 15.50
C ASP A 25 7.36 6.43 14.79
N GLU A 26 8.42 7.16 15.15
CA GLU A 26 8.69 8.52 14.66
C GLU A 26 8.81 8.60 13.13
N GLY A 27 9.19 7.49 12.48
CA GLY A 27 9.20 7.41 11.01
C GLY A 27 7.83 7.63 10.37
N PHE A 28 6.76 7.39 11.11
CA PHE A 28 5.38 7.51 10.64
C PHE A 28 4.69 8.80 11.08
N LEU A 29 5.02 9.28 12.28
CA LEU A 29 4.50 10.54 12.82
C LEU A 29 4.82 11.75 11.93
N ASN A 30 5.86 11.62 11.10
CA ASN A 30 6.27 12.64 10.11
C ASN A 30 5.41 12.61 8.84
N THR A 31 4.69 11.52 8.60
CA THR A 31 3.75 11.41 7.49
C THR A 31 2.42 11.98 7.99
N SER A 32 1.91 13.03 7.37
CA SER A 32 0.58 13.59 7.69
C SER A 32 -0.57 12.64 7.30
N HIS A 33 -0.29 11.35 7.16
CA HIS A 33 -1.21 10.33 6.70
C HIS A 33 -1.70 9.52 7.88
N GLU A 34 -3.01 9.55 8.09
CA GLU A 34 -3.66 8.60 8.99
C GLU A 34 -3.51 7.18 8.42
N PRO A 35 -3.32 6.16 9.28
CA PRO A 35 -3.25 4.79 8.81
C PRO A 35 -4.56 4.39 8.09
N PRO A 36 -4.47 3.57 7.03
CA PRO A 36 -3.30 2.83 6.57
C PRO A 36 -2.40 3.62 5.62
N PHE A 37 -1.09 3.40 5.76
CA PHE A 37 -0.09 3.83 4.80
C PHE A 37 0.49 2.61 4.08
N ILE A 38 0.67 2.75 2.78
CA ILE A 38 1.03 1.67 1.88
C ILE A 38 2.43 1.92 1.34
N LEU A 39 3.25 0.87 1.34
CA LEU A 39 4.53 0.82 0.66
C LEU A 39 4.51 -0.25 -0.42
N VAL A 40 5.08 0.04 -1.58
CA VAL A 40 5.20 -0.88 -2.73
C VAL A 40 6.66 -0.96 -3.15
N GLY A 41 7.24 -2.16 -3.14
CA GLY A 41 8.64 -2.37 -3.55
C GLY A 41 9.67 -1.60 -2.71
N GLY A 42 9.36 -1.25 -1.46
CA GLY A 42 10.22 -0.45 -0.59
C GLY A 42 10.04 1.07 -0.72
N HIS A 43 9.14 1.54 -1.59
CA HIS A 43 8.82 2.96 -1.75
C HIS A 43 7.46 3.31 -1.15
N ALA A 44 7.33 4.50 -0.58
CA ALA A 44 6.07 5.02 -0.08
C ALA A 44 5.09 5.28 -1.23
N LEU A 45 3.92 4.63 -1.18
CA LEU A 45 2.80 4.92 -2.08
C LEU A 45 1.95 6.08 -1.53
N GLY A 46 1.67 6.05 -0.23
CA GLY A 46 0.78 7.00 0.43
C GLY A 46 -0.31 6.31 1.24
N GLY A 47 -1.43 7.00 1.46
CA GLY A 47 -2.59 6.47 2.16
C GLY A 47 -3.58 5.74 1.24
N VAL A 48 -4.83 5.67 1.69
CA VAL A 48 -5.92 5.01 0.96
C VAL A 48 -6.28 5.77 -0.33
N GLU A 49 -6.23 7.10 -0.30
CA GLU A 49 -6.59 7.93 -1.44
C GLU A 49 -5.60 7.75 -2.59
N GLU A 50 -4.29 7.76 -2.30
CA GLU A 50 -3.26 7.52 -3.30
C GLU A 50 -3.33 6.11 -3.88
N LEU A 51 -3.67 5.11 -3.05
CA LEU A 51 -3.87 3.74 -3.52
C LEU A 51 -5.03 3.66 -4.53
N PHE A 52 -6.16 4.28 -4.23
CA PHE A 52 -7.30 4.29 -5.16
C PHE A 52 -7.01 5.10 -6.41
N ALA A 53 -6.34 6.26 -6.29
CA ALA A 53 -5.90 7.03 -7.44
C ALA A 53 -5.00 6.19 -8.36
N ALA A 54 -4.02 5.47 -7.79
CA ALA A 54 -3.14 4.58 -8.54
C ALA A 54 -3.88 3.38 -9.16
N HIS A 55 -4.89 2.84 -8.47
CA HIS A 55 -5.71 1.73 -8.97
C HIS A 55 -6.59 2.18 -10.15
N ILE A 56 -7.32 3.29 -10.01
CA ILE A 56 -8.19 3.84 -11.04
C ILE A 56 -7.37 4.25 -12.28
N ALA A 57 -6.19 4.83 -12.08
CA ALA A 57 -5.28 5.19 -13.17
C ALA A 57 -4.62 3.97 -13.86
N GLY A 58 -4.77 2.75 -13.32
CA GLY A 58 -4.10 1.53 -13.80
C GLY A 58 -2.60 1.44 -13.44
N ASN A 59 -2.02 2.49 -12.87
CA ASN A 59 -0.61 2.56 -12.49
C ASN A 59 -0.22 1.56 -11.40
N LEU A 60 -1.16 1.18 -10.52
CA LEU A 60 -0.89 0.28 -9.42
C LEU A 60 -0.38 -1.09 -9.89
N ILE A 61 -0.94 -1.63 -10.99
CA ILE A 61 -0.52 -2.92 -11.56
C ILE A 61 0.93 -2.83 -12.06
N HIS A 62 1.29 -1.72 -12.71
CA HIS A 62 2.65 -1.51 -13.19
C HIS A 62 3.65 -1.42 -12.04
N GLN A 63 3.30 -0.72 -10.96
CA GLN A 63 4.14 -0.62 -9.77
C GLN A 63 4.34 -1.99 -9.10
N LEU A 64 3.28 -2.78 -8.95
CA LEU A 64 3.37 -4.13 -8.38
C LEU A 64 4.26 -5.07 -9.22
N LYS A 65 4.16 -4.98 -10.56
CA LYS A 65 5.04 -5.72 -11.47
C LYS A 65 6.49 -5.29 -11.34
N ALA A 66 6.76 -3.98 -11.33
CA ALA A 66 8.11 -3.43 -11.19
C ALA A 66 8.74 -3.81 -9.85
N ALA A 67 7.93 -3.89 -8.79
CA ALA A 67 8.35 -4.33 -7.47
C ALA A 67 8.51 -5.87 -7.34
N GLY A 68 8.22 -6.64 -8.39
CA GLY A 68 8.34 -8.10 -8.39
C GLY A 68 7.38 -8.81 -7.43
N VAL A 69 6.29 -8.16 -7.01
CA VAL A 69 5.34 -8.67 -6.01
C VAL A 69 4.06 -9.24 -6.62
N LEU A 70 3.94 -9.22 -7.94
CA LEU A 70 2.79 -9.81 -8.64
C LEU A 70 3.01 -11.32 -8.80
N TRP A 71 2.08 -12.13 -8.29
CA TRP A 71 2.07 -13.57 -8.51
C TRP A 71 1.43 -13.86 -9.88
N LEU A 72 2.24 -13.86 -10.94
CA LEU A 72 1.89 -14.42 -12.26
C LEU A 72 2.94 -15.45 -12.67
#